data_AF-X0WP89-F1
#
_entry.id   AF-X0WP89-F1
#
_cell.length_a   1.000
_cell.length_b   1.000
_cell.length_c   1.000
_cell.angle_alpha   90.00
_cell.angle_beta   90.00
_cell.angle_gamma   90.00
#
_symmetry.space_group_name_H-M   'P 1'
#
loop_
_entity.id
_entity.type
_entity.pdbx_description
1 polymer ?
#
loop_
_entity_poly.entity_id
_entity_poly.type
_entity_poly.pdbx_seq_one_letter_code
_entity_poly.pdbx_strand_id
1 'polypeptide(L)'
;SRPEYVSLPEGAEKTLQLMQEGQDRIYQAVLLHDNLLGIPDFLERVDLPSNLGNHSYRPVDVKISESEKPEHIAQLAFYGVLIEQIQGVLPEDGDLILVDGARVTINLTQHVDGVLEVLDIISQIKEGHRELPTRSSECGLCPWHDYCLPMLYAMQDISLIDGLGREKKKALLSRRFTDIEAIARASVQDLTQVRGIGEKTADRIVAQAQVLMDKEPRVLAIPQFPDAAVELYLDMECQEQTQIIYLIGVIEHREG
;
A
#
# COMPACT_ATOMS: atom_id res chain seq x y z
N SER A 1 25.39 19.79 6.59
CA SER A 1 25.46 19.58 8.06
C SER A 1 24.67 18.33 8.44
N ARG A 2 24.80 17.84 9.69
CA ARG A 2 23.98 16.77 10.26
C ARG A 2 23.67 17.15 11.71
N PRO A 3 22.41 17.07 12.17
CA PRO A 3 22.10 17.28 13.58
C PRO A 3 22.61 16.08 14.39
N GLU A 4 23.43 16.33 15.41
CA GLU A 4 23.85 15.31 16.38
C GLU A 4 22.93 15.39 17.59
N TYR A 5 22.25 14.32 17.99
CA TYR A 5 21.27 14.36 19.09
C TYR A 5 21.14 12.99 19.76
N VAL A 6 20.67 12.98 21.01
CA VAL A 6 20.36 11.74 21.75
C VAL A 6 18.86 11.45 21.81
N SER A 7 18.02 12.46 21.55
CA SER A 7 16.56 12.34 21.53
C SER A 7 15.95 13.03 20.31
N LEU A 8 14.79 12.55 19.86
CA LEU A 8 14.10 13.13 18.70
C LEU A 8 13.72 14.62 18.89
N PRO A 9 13.25 15.08 20.06
CA PRO A 9 13.00 16.51 20.29
C PRO A 9 14.27 17.36 20.14
N GLU A 10 15.39 16.91 20.71
CA GLU A 10 16.69 17.60 20.56
C GLU A 10 17.14 17.62 19.09
N GLY A 11 16.92 16.53 18.35
CA GLY A 11 17.20 16.46 16.93
C GLY A 11 16.39 17.47 16.13
N ALA A 12 15.12 17.68 16.47
CA ALA A 12 14.26 18.67 15.82
C ALA A 12 14.72 20.10 16.10
N GLU A 13 15.09 20.42 17.35
CA GLU A 13 15.64 21.73 17.72
C GLU A 13 16.94 22.03 16.94
N LYS A 14 17.85 21.06 16.86
CA LYS A 14 19.10 21.20 16.10
C LYS A 14 18.86 21.31 14.60
N THR A 15 17.90 20.57 14.08
CA THR A 15 17.49 20.69 12.66
C THR A 15 16.97 22.09 12.38
N LEU A 16 16.09 22.62 13.22
CA LEU A 16 15.57 23.98 13.09
C LEU A 16 16.69 25.02 13.14
N GLN A 17 17.67 24.87 14.04
CA GLN A 17 18.82 25.76 14.10
C GLN A 17 19.61 25.74 12.77
N LEU A 18 19.94 24.57 12.25
CA LEU A 18 20.64 24.44 10.96
C LEU A 18 19.82 25.02 9.80
N MET A 19 18.49 24.89 9.85
CA MET A 19 17.57 25.49 8.89
C MET A 19 17.64 27.02 8.96
N GLN A 20 17.58 27.60 10.16
CA GLN A 20 17.69 29.06 10.39
C GLN A 20 19.04 29.62 9.97
N GLU A 21 20.13 28.88 10.18
CA GLU A 21 21.48 29.23 9.73
C GLU A 21 21.64 29.21 8.21
N GLY A 22 20.68 28.64 7.47
CA GLY A 22 20.71 28.60 6.01
C GLY A 22 21.71 27.59 5.44
N GLN A 23 21.97 26.49 6.15
CA GLN A 23 22.86 25.42 5.68
C GLN A 23 22.38 24.84 4.35
N ASP A 24 23.23 24.78 3.33
CA ASP A 24 22.82 24.37 1.97
C ASP A 24 22.16 22.99 1.93
N ARG A 25 22.66 22.05 2.74
CA ARG A 25 22.14 20.70 2.87
C ARG A 25 22.22 20.20 4.31
N ILE A 26 21.15 19.61 4.80
CA ILE A 26 21.06 19.00 6.14
C ILE A 26 20.77 17.51 5.96
N TYR A 27 21.73 16.65 6.30
CA TYR A 27 21.58 15.20 6.24
C TYR A 27 20.90 14.67 7.50
N GLN A 28 19.94 13.75 7.35
CA GLN A 28 19.19 13.12 8.45
C GLN A 28 18.54 14.17 9.36
N ALA A 29 17.85 15.11 8.74
CA ALA A 29 17.09 16.14 9.43
C ALA A 29 15.93 15.51 10.22
N VAL A 30 15.63 16.05 11.39
CA VAL A 30 14.48 15.61 12.19
C VAL A 30 13.40 16.66 12.11
N LEU A 31 12.28 16.30 11.49
CA LEU A 31 11.08 17.11 11.38
C LEU A 31 10.08 16.60 12.43
N LEU A 32 9.77 17.43 13.42
CA LEU A 32 8.83 17.09 14.48
C LEU A 32 7.81 18.22 14.62
N HIS A 33 6.53 17.87 14.49
CA HIS A 33 5.43 18.80 14.70
C HIS A 33 4.26 18.05 15.35
N ASP A 34 3.81 18.53 16.51
CA ASP A 34 2.85 17.84 17.37
C ASP A 34 3.21 16.36 17.61
N ASN A 35 2.41 15.44 17.09
CA ASN A 35 2.59 13.99 17.20
C ASN A 35 3.13 13.35 15.92
N LEU A 36 3.59 14.16 14.96
CA LEU A 36 4.06 13.72 13.66
C LEU A 36 5.58 13.88 13.57
N LEU A 37 6.24 12.83 13.09
CA LEU A 37 7.70 12.74 12.99
C LEU A 37 8.08 12.32 11.56
N GLY A 38 9.04 13.03 10.98
CA GLY A 38 9.67 12.68 9.73
C GLY A 38 11.17 12.84 9.80
N ILE A 39 11.90 11.90 9.20
CA ILE A 39 13.37 11.96 9.09
C ILE A 39 13.73 11.74 7.62
N PRO A 40 13.68 12.78 6.77
CA PRO A 40 14.16 12.68 5.41
C PRO A 40 15.67 12.46 5.38
N ASP A 41 16.18 11.82 4.34
CA ASP A 41 17.63 11.68 4.16
C ASP A 41 18.32 13.03 4.03
N PHE A 42 17.74 13.98 3.29
CA PHE A 42 18.23 15.35 3.21
C PHE A 42 17.12 16.40 3.21
N LEU A 43 17.44 17.57 3.76
CA LEU A 43 16.81 18.83 3.41
C LEU A 43 17.79 19.64 2.56
N GLU A 44 17.30 20.21 1.48
CA GLU A 44 18.06 21.13 0.63
C GLU A 44 17.49 22.53 0.70
N ARG A 45 18.37 23.52 0.88
CA ARG A 45 18.00 24.93 0.88
C ARG A 45 17.63 25.40 -0.52
N VAL A 46 16.60 26.23 -0.62
CA VAL A 46 16.22 26.98 -1.83
C VAL A 46 16.02 28.46 -1.50
N ASP A 47 16.25 29.32 -2.49
CA ASP A 47 16.15 30.79 -2.35
C ASP A 47 14.71 31.29 -2.47
N LEU A 48 13.83 30.75 -1.62
CA LEU A 48 12.43 31.15 -1.49
C LEU A 48 12.18 31.67 -0.07
N PRO A 49 11.64 32.89 0.13
CA PRO A 49 11.36 33.42 1.46
C PRO A 49 10.40 32.54 2.28
N SER A 50 10.66 32.45 3.59
CA SER A 50 9.86 31.67 4.54
C SER A 50 9.99 32.25 5.96
N ASN A 51 9.43 31.58 6.97
CA ASN A 51 9.63 31.93 8.38
C ASN A 51 11.10 31.80 8.83
N LEU A 52 11.98 31.22 8.00
CA LEU A 52 13.42 31.10 8.23
C LEU A 52 14.23 32.29 7.68
N GLY A 53 13.59 33.23 6.97
CA GLY A 53 14.24 34.37 6.34
C GLY A 53 14.08 34.37 4.82
N ASN A 54 15.18 34.61 4.08
CA ASN A 54 15.17 34.70 2.61
C ASN A 54 15.31 33.34 1.90
N HIS A 55 15.20 32.25 2.64
CA HIS A 55 15.35 30.88 2.14
C HIS A 55 14.33 29.95 2.78
N SER A 56 14.15 28.80 2.15
CA SER A 56 13.31 27.70 2.62
C SER A 56 13.98 26.37 2.31
N TYR A 57 13.36 25.25 2.68
CA TYR A 57 13.88 23.92 2.44
C TYR A 57 12.88 23.05 1.70
N ARG A 58 13.42 22.08 0.95
CA ARG A 58 12.67 20.99 0.32
C ARG A 58 13.26 19.63 0.68
N PRO A 59 12.45 18.57 0.72
CA PRO A 59 12.92 17.24 1.11
C PRO A 59 13.57 16.49 -0.07
N VAL A 60 14.56 15.67 0.26
CA VAL A 60 15.15 14.69 -0.66
C VAL A 60 15.33 13.36 0.07
N ASP A 61 14.93 12.26 -0.57
CA ASP A 61 14.94 10.92 0.04
C ASP A 61 15.57 9.87 -0.89
N VAL A 62 16.37 8.95 -0.33
CA VAL A 62 17.08 7.92 -1.09
C VAL A 62 16.31 6.60 -1.02
N LYS A 63 16.04 5.99 -2.18
CA LYS A 63 15.27 4.76 -2.30
C LYS A 63 16.07 3.66 -2.98
N ILE A 64 16.10 2.49 -2.34
CA ILE A 64 16.61 1.25 -2.92
C ILE A 64 15.52 0.65 -3.83
N SER A 65 15.23 1.34 -4.92
CA SER A 65 14.22 0.98 -5.91
C SER A 65 14.66 1.49 -7.28
N GLU A 66 14.32 0.75 -8.33
CA GLU A 66 14.62 1.12 -9.73
C GLU A 66 13.68 2.22 -10.26
N SER A 67 12.54 2.43 -9.60
CA SER A 67 11.58 3.47 -9.93
C SER A 67 10.98 4.11 -8.68
N GLU A 68 10.40 5.30 -8.84
CA GLU A 68 9.48 5.87 -7.89
C GLU A 68 8.23 4.98 -7.73
N LYS A 69 7.74 4.89 -6.50
CA LYS A 69 6.54 4.12 -6.16
C LYS A 69 5.58 5.02 -5.38
N PRO A 70 4.26 4.74 -5.40
CA PRO A 70 3.28 5.55 -4.69
C PRO A 70 3.61 5.77 -3.21
N GLU A 71 4.12 4.77 -2.51
CA GLU A 71 4.54 4.86 -1.11
C GLU A 71 5.74 5.81 -0.90
N HIS A 72 6.68 5.86 -1.85
CA HIS A 72 7.81 6.78 -1.80
C HIS A 72 7.36 8.23 -1.99
N ILE A 73 6.44 8.46 -2.94
CA ILE A 73 5.84 9.75 -3.22
C ILE A 73 5.05 10.25 -2.01
N ALA A 74 4.22 9.39 -1.41
CA ALA A 74 3.43 9.72 -0.24
C ALA A 74 4.32 10.08 0.97
N GLN A 75 5.42 9.35 1.19
CA GLN A 75 6.39 9.65 2.25
C GLN A 75 7.06 11.02 2.02
N LEU A 76 7.47 11.32 0.79
CA LEU A 76 8.10 12.59 0.44
C LEU A 76 7.12 13.78 0.60
N ALA A 77 5.87 13.61 0.19
CA ALA A 77 4.81 14.60 0.39
C ALA A 77 4.50 14.81 1.89
N PHE A 78 4.55 13.75 2.69
CA PHE A 78 4.42 13.86 4.15
C PHE A 78 5.56 14.67 4.78
N TYR A 79 6.79 14.55 4.30
CA TYR A 79 7.86 15.47 4.70
C TYR A 79 7.56 16.91 4.28
N GLY A 80 6.99 17.13 3.09
CA GLY A 80 6.52 18.45 2.65
C GLY A 80 5.54 19.09 3.64
N VAL A 81 4.54 18.32 4.10
CA VAL A 81 3.57 18.77 5.12
C VAL A 81 4.27 19.16 6.43
N LEU A 82 5.23 18.35 6.92
CA LEU A 82 5.97 18.68 8.14
C LEU A 82 6.86 19.92 7.98
N ILE A 83 7.51 20.06 6.83
CA ILE A 83 8.35 21.22 6.52
C ILE A 83 7.51 22.49 6.48
N GLU A 84 6.31 22.45 5.88
CA GLU A 84 5.39 23.58 5.87
C GLU A 84 5.07 24.06 7.28
N GLN A 85 4.80 23.15 8.23
CA GLN A 85 4.53 23.54 9.62
C GLN A 85 5.72 24.23 10.30
N ILE A 86 6.94 23.95 9.86
CA ILE A 86 8.17 24.53 10.43
C ILE A 86 8.51 25.87 9.78
N GLN A 87 8.48 25.95 8.45
CA GLN A 87 8.94 27.13 7.70
C GLN A 87 7.79 28.04 7.21
N GLY A 88 6.54 27.62 7.36
CA GLY A 88 5.35 28.38 6.96
C GLY A 88 5.02 28.37 5.46
N VAL A 89 5.78 27.64 4.65
CA VAL A 89 5.58 27.54 3.20
C VAL A 89 5.76 26.09 2.77
N LEU A 90 4.77 25.54 2.09
CA LEU A 90 4.84 24.20 1.48
C LEU A 90 5.91 24.17 0.38
N PRO A 91 6.84 23.21 0.39
CA PRO A 91 7.73 22.99 -0.74
C PRO A 91 6.92 22.52 -1.96
N GLU A 92 7.07 23.19 -3.10
CA GLU A 92 6.36 22.82 -4.33
C GLU A 92 6.77 21.42 -4.82
N ASP A 93 8.07 21.13 -4.74
CA ASP A 93 8.66 19.88 -5.18
C ASP A 93 9.61 19.29 -4.13
N GLY A 94 9.86 17.99 -4.23
CA GLY A 94 10.95 17.27 -3.56
C GLY A 94 11.59 16.28 -4.52
N ASP A 95 12.71 15.68 -4.12
CA ASP A 95 13.41 14.71 -4.98
C ASP A 95 13.53 13.31 -4.35
N LEU A 96 13.38 12.29 -5.19
CA LEU A 96 13.78 10.92 -4.89
C LEU A 96 15.11 10.61 -5.58
N ILE A 97 16.06 10.02 -4.86
CA ILE A 97 17.29 9.48 -5.44
C ILE A 97 17.14 7.95 -5.49
N LEU A 98 17.13 7.39 -6.70
CA LEU A 98 16.92 5.96 -6.95
C LEU A 98 18.23 5.16 -6.83
N VAL A 99 18.12 3.83 -6.90
CA VAL A 99 19.26 2.91 -6.69
C VAL A 99 20.38 3.08 -7.73
N ASP A 100 20.04 3.54 -8.94
CA ASP A 100 20.96 3.86 -10.02
C ASP A 100 21.59 5.27 -9.90
N GLY A 101 21.21 6.03 -8.88
CA GLY A 101 21.60 7.41 -8.65
C GLY A 101 20.78 8.43 -9.43
N ALA A 102 19.77 8.01 -10.20
CA ALA A 102 18.86 8.93 -10.87
C ALA A 102 18.09 9.77 -9.84
N ARG A 103 17.93 11.05 -10.14
CA ARG A 103 17.21 12.00 -9.30
C ARG A 103 15.89 12.35 -9.98
N VAL A 104 14.79 11.98 -9.34
CA VAL A 104 13.42 12.18 -9.85
C VAL A 104 12.74 13.27 -9.02
N THR A 105 12.32 14.35 -9.67
CA THR A 105 11.58 15.44 -9.02
C THR A 105 10.09 15.14 -8.99
N ILE A 106 9.50 15.27 -7.81
CA ILE A 106 8.08 15.00 -7.54
C ILE A 106 7.43 16.30 -7.09
N ASN A 107 6.31 16.66 -7.74
CA ASN A 107 5.50 17.79 -7.32
C ASN A 107 4.67 17.41 -6.09
N LEU A 108 5.03 17.97 -4.94
CA LEU A 108 4.41 17.60 -3.67
C LEU A 108 2.98 18.12 -3.57
N THR A 109 2.69 19.28 -4.18
CA THR A 109 1.36 19.91 -4.11
C THR A 109 0.24 19.00 -4.65
N GLN A 110 0.55 18.12 -5.60
CA GLN A 110 -0.39 17.14 -6.16
C GLN A 110 -0.72 15.97 -5.21
N HIS A 111 0.03 15.82 -4.11
CA HIS A 111 -0.04 14.67 -3.22
C HIS A 111 -0.36 15.04 -1.76
N VAL A 112 -0.27 16.33 -1.39
CA VAL A 112 -0.54 16.80 -0.02
C VAL A 112 -1.94 16.45 0.44
N ASP A 113 -2.97 16.65 -0.39
CA ASP A 113 -4.35 16.34 -0.01
C ASP A 113 -4.52 14.88 0.43
N GLY A 114 -3.92 13.94 -0.31
CA GLY A 114 -3.95 12.52 0.05
C GLY A 114 -3.21 12.21 1.35
N VAL A 115 -2.14 12.93 1.67
CA VAL A 115 -1.44 12.81 2.96
C VAL A 115 -2.34 13.31 4.09
N LEU A 116 -2.97 14.48 3.92
CA LEU A 116 -3.86 15.06 4.93
C LEU A 116 -5.08 14.16 5.20
N GLU A 117 -5.67 13.56 4.17
CA GLU A 117 -6.74 12.56 4.32
C GLU A 117 -6.28 11.36 5.16
N VAL A 118 -5.07 10.85 4.92
CA VAL A 118 -4.52 9.73 5.71
C VAL A 118 -4.25 10.14 7.16
N LEU A 119 -3.75 11.36 7.39
CA LEU A 119 -3.53 11.88 8.75
C LEU A 119 -4.84 12.03 9.51
N ASP A 120 -5.91 12.47 8.85
CA ASP A 120 -7.25 12.53 9.43
C ASP A 120 -7.76 11.14 9.83
N ILE A 121 -7.64 10.14 8.95
CA ILE A 121 -7.98 8.74 9.27
C ILE A 121 -7.18 8.24 10.48
N ILE A 122 -5.88 8.51 10.54
CA ILE A 122 -5.03 8.13 11.68
C ILE A 122 -5.51 8.81 12.97
N SER A 123 -5.91 10.09 12.90
CA SER A 123 -6.46 10.81 14.06
C SER A 123 -7.75 10.15 14.55
N GLN A 124 -8.67 9.83 13.64
CA GLN A 124 -9.92 9.15 13.98
C GLN A 124 -9.65 7.78 14.63
N ILE A 125 -8.69 7.01 14.11
CA ILE A 125 -8.29 5.72 14.70
C ILE A 125 -7.79 5.90 16.14
N LYS A 126 -6.96 6.92 16.40
CA LYS A 126 -6.48 7.24 17.76
C LYS A 126 -7.62 7.62 18.71
N GLU A 127 -8.68 8.23 18.19
CA GLU A 127 -9.91 8.57 18.94
C GLU A 127 -10.85 7.38 19.14
N GLY A 128 -10.49 6.20 18.62
CA GLY A 128 -11.23 4.95 18.80
C GLY A 128 -12.08 4.54 17.61
N HIS A 129 -11.97 5.24 16.46
CA HIS A 129 -12.54 4.75 15.21
C HIS A 129 -11.92 3.40 14.85
N ARG A 130 -12.77 2.42 14.50
CA ARG A 130 -12.33 1.08 14.12
C ARG A 130 -12.37 0.92 12.62
N GLU A 131 -11.19 0.87 12.03
CA GLU A 131 -11.02 0.44 10.64
C GLU A 131 -11.03 -1.09 10.55
N LEU A 132 -11.83 -1.62 9.63
CA LEU A 132 -11.90 -3.05 9.37
C LEU A 132 -10.89 -3.45 8.30
N PRO A 133 -10.19 -4.57 8.45
CA PRO A 133 -9.26 -5.03 7.45
C PRO A 133 -9.97 -5.34 6.13
N THR A 134 -9.19 -5.34 5.07
CA THR A 134 -9.60 -5.78 3.74
C THR A 134 -8.49 -6.65 3.23
N ARG A 135 -8.81 -7.86 2.78
CA ARG A 135 -7.82 -8.76 2.21
C ARG A 135 -7.17 -8.12 0.99
N SER A 136 -5.85 -8.29 0.86
CA SER A 136 -5.06 -7.81 -0.27
C SER A 136 -3.99 -8.82 -0.67
N SER A 137 -3.30 -8.56 -1.78
CA SER A 137 -2.17 -9.36 -2.27
C SER A 137 -1.01 -9.43 -1.28
N GLU A 138 -0.85 -8.40 -0.45
CA GLU A 138 0.26 -8.25 0.50
C GLU A 138 0.00 -9.01 1.81
N CYS A 139 -1.19 -9.60 2.00
CA CYS A 139 -1.54 -10.33 3.22
C CYS A 139 -0.54 -11.46 3.55
N GLY A 140 0.08 -12.09 2.55
CA GLY A 140 1.07 -13.16 2.78
C GLY A 140 2.36 -12.71 3.48
N LEU A 141 2.66 -11.40 3.46
CA LEU A 141 3.82 -10.79 4.13
C LEU A 141 3.40 -9.90 5.31
N CYS A 142 2.10 -9.87 5.63
CA CYS A 142 1.56 -8.95 6.62
C CYS A 142 1.70 -9.53 8.04
N PRO A 143 2.31 -8.80 9.00
CA PRO A 143 2.44 -9.28 10.38
C PRO A 143 1.10 -9.41 11.11
N TRP A 144 0.02 -8.83 10.55
CA TRP A 144 -1.33 -8.90 11.11
C TRP A 144 -2.18 -10.01 10.49
N HIS A 145 -1.62 -10.84 9.61
CA HIS A 145 -2.35 -11.89 8.89
C HIS A 145 -3.19 -12.76 9.83
N ASP A 146 -2.56 -13.32 10.87
CA ASP A 146 -3.20 -14.26 11.80
C ASP A 146 -4.24 -13.61 12.70
N TYR A 147 -4.20 -12.28 12.84
CA TYR A 147 -5.21 -11.51 13.56
C TYR A 147 -6.40 -11.14 12.66
N CYS A 148 -6.10 -10.64 11.45
CA CYS A 148 -7.11 -10.10 10.55
C CYS A 148 -7.90 -11.19 9.81
N LEU A 149 -7.25 -12.27 9.37
CA LEU A 149 -7.89 -13.27 8.52
C LEU A 149 -9.04 -14.01 9.24
N PRO A 150 -8.89 -14.48 10.50
CA PRO A 150 -10.01 -15.10 11.22
C PRO A 150 -11.20 -14.15 11.39
N MET A 151 -10.94 -12.85 11.61
CA MET A 151 -11.98 -11.84 11.72
C MET A 151 -12.74 -11.66 10.41
N LEU A 152 -12.04 -11.61 9.27
CA LEU A 152 -12.68 -11.54 7.94
C LEU A 152 -13.58 -12.74 7.68
N TYR A 153 -13.15 -13.96 8.03
CA TYR A 153 -13.98 -15.17 7.91
C TYR A 153 -15.20 -15.12 8.82
N ALA A 154 -15.04 -14.71 10.08
CA ALA A 154 -16.16 -14.59 11.02
C ALA A 154 -17.22 -13.59 10.55
N MET A 155 -16.78 -12.52 9.87
CA MET A 155 -17.65 -11.49 9.29
C MET A 155 -18.22 -11.84 7.92
N GLN A 156 -17.83 -12.97 7.33
CA GLN A 156 -18.10 -13.29 5.92
C GLN A 156 -17.76 -12.13 4.98
N ASP A 157 -16.59 -11.50 5.21
CA ASP A 157 -16.22 -10.29 4.50
C ASP A 157 -16.02 -10.54 3.00
N ILE A 158 -16.60 -9.67 2.16
CA ILE A 158 -16.55 -9.85 0.70
C ILE A 158 -15.12 -9.79 0.13
N SER A 159 -14.13 -9.22 0.83
CA SER A 159 -12.74 -9.24 0.36
C SER A 159 -12.11 -10.64 0.36
N LEU A 160 -12.75 -11.63 0.99
CA LEU A 160 -12.33 -13.03 0.88
C LEU A 160 -12.49 -13.58 -0.55
N ILE A 161 -13.40 -13.01 -1.33
CA ILE A 161 -13.60 -13.36 -2.74
C ILE A 161 -12.43 -12.80 -3.56
N ASP A 162 -11.79 -13.66 -4.35
CA ASP A 162 -10.61 -13.28 -5.11
C ASP A 162 -10.92 -12.17 -6.14
N GLY A 163 -9.99 -11.23 -6.29
CA GLY A 163 -10.15 -10.06 -7.16
C GLY A 163 -11.13 -8.98 -6.66
N LEU A 164 -11.66 -9.08 -5.43
CA LEU A 164 -12.37 -8.01 -4.73
C LEU A 164 -11.43 -7.22 -3.81
N GLY A 165 -10.62 -6.34 -4.40
CA GLY A 165 -9.81 -5.37 -3.65
C GLY A 165 -10.63 -4.24 -3.00
N ARG A 166 -9.96 -3.36 -2.26
CA ARG A 166 -10.56 -2.28 -1.45
C ARG A 166 -11.59 -1.43 -2.21
N GLU A 167 -11.27 -0.99 -3.43
CA GLU A 167 -12.18 -0.15 -4.22
C GLU A 167 -13.47 -0.87 -4.61
N LYS A 168 -13.38 -2.14 -5.05
CA LYS A 168 -14.56 -2.94 -5.39
C LYS A 168 -15.39 -3.28 -4.14
N LYS A 169 -14.72 -3.58 -3.01
CA LYS A 169 -15.40 -3.76 -1.72
C LYS A 169 -16.19 -2.50 -1.35
N LYS A 170 -15.57 -1.32 -1.38
CA LYS A 170 -16.24 -0.04 -1.10
C LYS A 170 -17.43 0.21 -2.01
N ALA A 171 -17.28 -0.05 -3.31
CA ALA A 171 -18.36 0.08 -4.28
C ALA A 171 -19.53 -0.89 -4.01
N LEU A 172 -19.24 -2.15 -3.67
CA LEU A 172 -20.24 -3.16 -3.31
C LEU A 172 -20.98 -2.82 -2.01
N LEU A 173 -20.25 -2.37 -0.99
CA LEU A 173 -20.83 -1.93 0.29
C LEU A 173 -21.80 -0.74 0.09
N SER A 174 -21.46 0.21 -0.81
CA SER A 174 -22.34 1.33 -1.14
C SER A 174 -23.69 0.91 -1.75
N ARG A 175 -23.74 -0.30 -2.34
CA ARG A 175 -24.94 -0.92 -2.92
C ARG A 175 -25.55 -1.97 -1.99
N ARG A 176 -25.14 -2.00 -0.72
CA ARG A 176 -25.64 -2.90 0.34
C ARG A 176 -25.29 -4.37 0.15
N PHE A 177 -24.28 -4.70 -0.65
CA PHE A 177 -23.69 -6.04 -0.67
C PHE A 177 -22.65 -6.12 0.45
N THR A 178 -23.07 -6.59 1.63
CA THR A 178 -22.30 -6.49 2.88
C THR A 178 -21.42 -7.69 3.18
N ASP A 179 -21.76 -8.86 2.65
CA ASP A 179 -21.17 -10.15 3.02
C ASP A 179 -21.20 -11.13 1.83
N ILE A 180 -20.50 -12.25 1.99
CA ILE A 180 -20.42 -13.32 0.98
C ILE A 180 -21.81 -13.85 0.61
N GLU A 181 -22.71 -14.01 1.58
CA GLU A 181 -24.08 -14.51 1.34
C GLU A 181 -24.88 -13.58 0.42
N ALA A 182 -24.76 -12.26 0.62
CA ALA A 182 -25.38 -11.26 -0.24
C ALA A 182 -24.84 -11.34 -1.68
N ILE A 183 -23.54 -11.54 -1.87
CA ILE A 183 -22.95 -11.72 -3.21
C ILE A 183 -23.39 -13.04 -3.84
N ALA A 184 -23.44 -14.13 -3.07
CA ALA A 184 -23.83 -15.45 -3.56
C ALA A 184 -25.28 -15.52 -4.07
N ARG A 185 -26.17 -14.68 -3.50
CA ARG A 185 -27.58 -14.55 -3.89
C ARG A 185 -27.84 -13.48 -4.93
N ALA A 186 -26.89 -12.59 -5.18
CA ALA A 186 -27.05 -11.50 -6.13
C ALA A 186 -27.17 -12.03 -7.56
N SER A 187 -27.97 -11.36 -8.40
CA SER A 187 -27.90 -11.62 -9.83
C SER A 187 -26.67 -10.92 -10.43
N VAL A 188 -26.18 -11.48 -11.53
CA VAL A 188 -25.11 -10.86 -12.34
C VAL A 188 -25.52 -9.45 -12.76
N GLN A 189 -26.80 -9.25 -13.10
CA GLN A 189 -27.33 -7.95 -13.49
C GLN A 189 -27.20 -6.93 -12.36
N ASP A 190 -27.52 -7.29 -11.11
CA ASP A 190 -27.39 -6.39 -9.96
C ASP A 190 -25.93 -5.94 -9.75
N LEU A 191 -24.99 -6.87 -9.88
CA LEU A 191 -23.57 -6.59 -9.67
C LEU A 191 -22.96 -5.77 -10.81
N THR A 192 -23.43 -5.92 -12.04
CA THR A 192 -22.97 -5.07 -13.16
C THR A 192 -23.39 -3.59 -13.03
N GLN A 193 -24.37 -3.29 -12.17
CA GLN A 193 -24.72 -1.90 -11.85
C GLN A 193 -23.70 -1.23 -10.90
N VAL A 194 -22.77 -2.00 -10.34
CA VAL A 194 -21.70 -1.51 -9.48
C VAL A 194 -20.54 -1.03 -10.34
N ARG A 195 -20.09 0.21 -10.10
CA ARG A 195 -18.98 0.81 -10.86
C ARG A 195 -17.74 -0.08 -10.77
N GLY A 196 -17.14 -0.40 -11.92
CA GLY A 196 -15.92 -1.22 -12.01
C GLY A 196 -16.14 -2.72 -12.00
N ILE A 197 -17.40 -3.19 -12.03
CA ILE A 197 -17.75 -4.61 -12.15
C ILE A 197 -18.43 -4.85 -13.50
N GLY A 198 -17.70 -5.49 -14.42
CA GLY A 198 -18.26 -5.98 -15.67
C GLY A 198 -18.89 -7.37 -15.53
N GLU A 199 -19.66 -7.80 -16.53
CA GLU A 199 -20.41 -9.07 -16.53
C GLU A 199 -19.54 -10.29 -16.17
N LYS A 200 -18.40 -10.47 -16.84
CA LYS A 200 -17.45 -11.55 -16.50
C LYS A 200 -16.94 -11.51 -15.06
N THR A 201 -16.78 -10.32 -14.50
CA THR A 201 -16.37 -10.17 -13.10
C THR A 201 -17.51 -10.52 -12.17
N ALA A 202 -18.73 -10.06 -12.47
CA ALA A 202 -19.94 -10.38 -11.72
C ALA A 202 -20.18 -11.91 -11.68
N ASP A 203 -20.15 -12.59 -12.83
CA ASP A 203 -20.26 -14.05 -12.91
C ASP A 203 -19.24 -14.74 -11.99
N ARG A 204 -17.97 -14.32 -12.10
CA ARG A 204 -16.87 -14.91 -11.34
C ARG A 204 -17.03 -14.71 -9.83
N ILE A 205 -17.38 -13.51 -9.37
CA ILE A 205 -17.51 -13.25 -7.93
C ILE A 205 -18.74 -13.91 -7.32
N VAL A 206 -19.84 -14.06 -8.07
CA VAL A 206 -21.02 -14.84 -7.63
C VAL A 206 -20.65 -16.31 -7.49
N ALA A 207 -19.99 -16.89 -8.50
CA ALA A 207 -19.58 -18.29 -8.47
C ALA A 207 -18.61 -18.57 -7.30
N GLN A 208 -17.65 -17.69 -7.06
CA GLN A 208 -16.73 -17.80 -5.93
C GLN A 208 -17.42 -17.64 -4.58
N ALA A 209 -18.36 -16.69 -4.46
CA ALA A 209 -19.14 -16.52 -3.23
C ALA A 209 -19.95 -17.78 -2.91
N GLN A 210 -20.56 -18.39 -3.93
CA GLN A 210 -21.28 -19.65 -3.76
C GLN A 210 -20.35 -20.80 -3.34
N VAL A 211 -19.16 -20.93 -3.93
CA VAL A 211 -18.14 -21.91 -3.49
C VAL A 211 -17.73 -21.70 -2.04
N LEU A 212 -17.56 -20.44 -1.59
CA LEU A 212 -17.21 -20.14 -0.20
C LEU A 212 -18.34 -20.50 0.78
N MET A 213 -19.61 -20.40 0.35
CA MET A 213 -20.77 -20.81 1.14
C MET A 213 -20.93 -22.33 1.20
N ASP A 214 -20.86 -22.97 0.03
CA ASP A 214 -21.08 -24.41 -0.15
C ASP A 214 -19.89 -25.22 0.39
N LYS A 215 -18.70 -24.62 0.42
CA LYS A 215 -17.39 -25.27 0.70
C LYS A 215 -17.10 -26.45 -0.22
N GLU A 216 -17.68 -26.44 -1.40
CA GLU A 216 -17.49 -27.45 -2.44
C GLU A 216 -16.87 -26.82 -3.69
N PRO A 217 -15.83 -27.44 -4.27
CA PRO A 217 -15.23 -26.93 -5.49
C PRO A 217 -16.21 -27.04 -6.65
N ARG A 218 -16.25 -26.00 -7.51
CA ARG A 218 -17.03 -26.02 -8.75
C ARG A 218 -16.13 -26.23 -9.95
N VAL A 219 -16.41 -27.29 -10.69
CA VAL A 219 -15.73 -27.60 -11.96
C VAL A 219 -16.35 -26.73 -13.06
N LEU A 220 -15.58 -25.75 -13.55
CA LEU A 220 -16.03 -24.87 -14.64
C LEU A 220 -15.92 -25.53 -16.01
N ALA A 221 -14.89 -26.36 -16.19
CA ALA A 221 -14.66 -27.14 -17.39
C ALA A 221 -13.82 -28.36 -17.03
N ILE A 222 -14.08 -29.48 -17.70
CA ILE A 222 -13.19 -30.63 -17.67
C ILE A 222 -12.11 -30.38 -18.73
N PRO A 223 -10.83 -30.27 -18.36
CA PRO A 223 -9.77 -30.10 -19.34
C PRO A 223 -9.73 -31.31 -20.27
N GLN A 224 -9.64 -31.05 -21.57
CA GLN A 224 -9.34 -32.08 -22.57
C GLN A 224 -7.82 -32.12 -22.74
N PHE A 225 -7.21 -33.22 -22.28
CA PHE A 225 -5.80 -33.47 -22.52
C PHE A 225 -5.63 -34.14 -23.88
N PRO A 226 -4.57 -33.80 -24.64
CA PRO A 226 -4.25 -34.52 -25.87
C PRO A 226 -3.78 -35.94 -25.54
N ASP A 227 -4.12 -36.91 -26.38
CA ASP A 227 -3.54 -38.26 -26.30
C ASP A 227 -2.04 -38.16 -26.58
N ALA A 228 -1.22 -38.56 -25.61
CA ALA A 228 0.22 -38.47 -25.69
C ALA A 228 0.87 -39.78 -25.23
N ALA A 229 1.85 -40.26 -25.99
CA ALA A 229 2.62 -41.46 -25.63
C ALA A 229 3.43 -41.30 -24.34
N VAL A 230 3.63 -40.06 -23.88
CA VAL A 230 4.32 -39.71 -22.64
C VAL A 230 3.54 -38.60 -21.94
N GLU A 231 3.20 -38.82 -20.68
CA GLU A 231 2.58 -37.84 -19.79
C GLU A 231 3.54 -37.53 -18.64
N LEU A 232 3.71 -36.24 -18.34
CA LEU A 232 4.54 -35.77 -17.21
C LEU A 232 3.63 -35.15 -16.16
N TYR A 233 3.59 -35.75 -14.98
CA TYR A 233 2.91 -35.18 -13.82
C TYR A 233 3.95 -34.47 -12.97
N LEU A 234 3.84 -33.14 -12.91
CA LEU A 234 4.69 -32.27 -12.10
C LEU A 234 4.03 -32.04 -10.75
N ASP A 235 4.75 -32.32 -9.67
CA ASP A 235 4.36 -31.99 -8.31
C ASP A 235 5.37 -30.98 -7.73
N MET A 236 4.86 -29.92 -7.12
CA MET A 236 5.67 -28.82 -6.60
C MET A 236 5.26 -28.53 -5.16
N GLU A 237 6.19 -28.79 -4.24
CA GLU A 237 5.99 -28.50 -2.83
C GLU A 237 6.57 -27.11 -2.51
N CYS A 238 5.67 -26.24 -2.06
CA CYS A 238 5.99 -24.87 -1.68
C CYS A 238 5.79 -24.70 -0.17
N GLN A 239 6.68 -23.94 0.47
CA GLN A 239 6.45 -23.54 1.85
C GLN A 239 5.34 -22.48 1.86
N GLU A 240 4.26 -22.73 2.60
CA GLU A 240 3.12 -21.84 2.72
C GLU A 240 3.58 -20.40 3.03
N GLN A 241 2.98 -19.43 2.35
CA GLN A 241 3.25 -17.99 2.50
C GLN A 241 4.66 -17.52 2.10
N THR A 242 5.47 -18.38 1.47
CA THR A 242 6.76 -18.01 0.88
C THR A 242 6.80 -18.31 -0.62
N GLN A 243 7.73 -17.72 -1.35
CA GLN A 243 8.01 -18.08 -2.75
C GLN A 243 9.04 -19.21 -2.87
N ILE A 244 9.25 -20.00 -1.80
CA ILE A 244 10.26 -21.05 -1.77
C ILE A 244 9.61 -22.38 -2.16
N ILE A 245 10.01 -22.89 -3.32
CA ILE A 245 9.76 -24.27 -3.75
C ILE A 245 10.90 -25.12 -3.21
N TYR A 246 10.60 -26.10 -2.36
CA TYR A 246 11.63 -26.92 -1.71
C TYR A 246 11.70 -28.35 -2.25
N LEU A 247 10.68 -28.82 -2.97
CA LEU A 247 10.71 -30.08 -3.69
C LEU A 247 9.98 -29.95 -5.04
N ILE A 248 10.58 -30.54 -6.07
CA ILE A 248 9.96 -30.70 -7.39
C ILE A 248 10.02 -32.18 -7.74
N GLY A 249 8.86 -32.82 -7.82
CA GLY A 249 8.68 -34.20 -8.25
C GLY A 249 8.19 -34.26 -9.68
N VAL A 250 8.66 -35.24 -10.45
CA VAL A 250 8.14 -35.53 -11.79
C VAL A 250 7.87 -37.03 -11.90
N ILE A 251 6.63 -37.38 -12.26
CA ILE A 251 6.25 -38.74 -12.64
C ILE A 251 6.09 -38.76 -14.15
N GLU A 252 6.82 -39.66 -14.80
CA GLU A 252 6.69 -39.95 -16.22
C GLU A 252 5.83 -41.21 -16.40
N HIS A 253 4.69 -41.04 -17.07
CA HIS A 253 3.84 -42.15 -17.51
C HIS A 253 4.05 -42.33 -19.02
N ARG A 254 4.32 -43.56 -19.46
CA ARG A 254 4.44 -43.92 -20.87
C ARG A 254 3.34 -44.92 -21.19
N GLU A 255 2.55 -44.66 -22.23
CA GLU A 255 1.64 -45.69 -22.75
C GLU A 255 2.48 -46.86 -23.29
N GLY A 256 2.21 -48.07 -22.78
CA GLY A 256 2.79 -49.34 -23.24
C GLY A 256 1.83 -50.10 -24.12
#